data_AF-A0A938S9V6-F1
#
_entry.id   AF-A0A938S9V6-F1
#
_cell.length_a   1.000
_cell.length_b   1.000
_cell.length_c   1.000
_cell.angle_alpha   90.00
_cell.angle_beta   90.00
_cell.angle_gamma   90.00
#
_symmetry.space_group_name_H-M   'P 1'
#
loop_
_entity.id
_entity.type
_entity.pdbx_description
1 polymer ?
#
loop_
_entity_poly.entity_id
_entity_poly.type
_entity_poly.pdbx_seq_one_letter_code
_entity_poly.pdbx_strand_id
1 'polypeptide(L)'
;MKSVFLDTNVYLHYQLFDQINWLEIVDAESLTIVVPPVTVRELNKHKDSHTQPRVKKRAGEVLKKLHALFDSDSVTCLRGGVDIRLEDRDPAVDFAAYQLCFDIQDDQLIASMIMHRDENPQAEVALVTSDAGLVLVAKARRFGILTIKMPENLRVAEQPDPSQQRINDLERELRELKARMPCLSLAFEDGKQHRTFKLNMPPDLEPDRLERQLNDIKQKYPKKERAQPSLISGQPLHSQEFMAAMGSMSLVSQEEITRYNTELEKFYQEYDRYLQSSIQTEKFKSRAIELVIWLVNDGTAPAEDIDIFLHFPNGLTVLEAEDLPESPGVPKPPVEPRTALQMLTEPFTRMVEIPYVGSFASGRIAPPPNVSAPSIERTDSYDVSFHVLKAKHNLRESLEPLYAVFDSFEEARSFHIEYHIYAADVPHEITGKLHVVVEKVGSGP
;
A
#
# COMPACT_ATOMS: atom_id res chain seq x y z
N MET A 1 -57.71 15.83 48.54
CA MET A 1 -56.56 14.90 48.64
C MET A 1 -56.21 14.45 47.23
N LYS A 2 -54.94 14.56 46.81
CA LYS A 2 -54.53 14.23 45.43
C LYS A 2 -53.95 12.82 45.38
N SER A 3 -54.30 12.06 44.35
CA SER A 3 -53.72 10.74 44.08
C SER A 3 -52.88 10.79 42.81
N VAL A 4 -51.64 10.31 42.90
CA VAL A 4 -50.64 10.46 41.85
C VAL A 4 -50.18 9.09 41.38
N PHE A 5 -50.21 8.88 40.07
CA PHE A 5 -49.71 7.69 39.42
C PHE A 5 -48.43 8.06 38.66
N LEU A 6 -47.40 7.24 38.82
CA LEU A 6 -46.10 7.46 38.18
C LEU A 6 -45.94 6.49 37.01
N ASP A 7 -45.49 7.02 35.88
CA ASP A 7 -45.00 6.22 34.75
C ASP A 7 -43.74 5.45 35.15
N THR A 8 -43.58 4.22 34.64
CA THR A 8 -42.41 3.37 34.87
C THR A 8 -41.10 4.07 34.49
N ASN A 9 -41.11 4.90 33.45
CA ASN A 9 -39.95 5.69 33.07
C ASN A 9 -39.49 6.67 34.15
N VAL A 10 -40.40 7.18 34.99
CA VAL A 10 -40.07 8.06 36.12
C VAL A 10 -39.26 7.30 37.16
N TYR A 11 -39.62 6.05 37.44
CA TYR A 11 -38.85 5.19 38.35
C TYR A 11 -37.46 4.85 37.80
N LEU A 12 -37.32 4.71 36.48
CA LEU A 12 -36.09 4.24 35.83
C LEU A 12 -35.10 5.36 35.50
N HIS A 13 -35.56 6.55 35.10
CA HIS A 13 -34.67 7.58 34.55
C HIS A 13 -34.47 8.80 35.45
N TYR A 14 -35.27 8.96 36.51
CA TYR A 14 -35.23 10.08 37.44
C TYR A 14 -34.77 9.63 38.81
N GLN A 15 -34.37 10.57 39.68
CA GLN A 15 -34.07 10.32 41.10
C GLN A 15 -35.08 9.36 41.75
N LEU A 16 -34.65 8.61 42.76
CA LEU A 16 -35.53 7.61 43.38
C LEU A 16 -36.79 8.28 43.93
N PHE A 17 -37.94 7.61 43.79
CA PHE A 17 -39.24 8.16 44.12
C PHE A 17 -39.37 8.62 45.59
N ASP A 18 -38.58 8.08 46.51
CA ASP A 18 -38.53 8.49 47.91
C ASP A 18 -37.65 9.73 48.19
N GLN A 19 -36.89 10.18 47.19
CA GLN A 19 -36.00 11.34 47.26
C GLN A 19 -36.62 12.60 46.64
N ILE A 20 -37.66 12.44 45.83
CA ILE A 20 -38.33 13.51 45.09
C ILE A 20 -39.32 14.28 46.00
N ASN A 21 -39.34 15.60 45.90
CA ASN A 21 -40.33 16.45 46.57
C ASN A 21 -41.66 16.49 45.79
N TRP A 22 -42.53 15.51 46.02
CA TRP A 22 -43.79 15.38 45.29
C TRP A 22 -44.80 16.51 45.56
N LEU A 23 -44.79 17.08 46.77
CA LEU A 23 -45.70 18.18 47.12
C LEU A 23 -45.46 19.42 46.25
N GLU A 24 -44.19 19.68 45.91
CA GLU A 24 -43.78 20.79 45.02
C GLU A 24 -44.10 20.50 43.56
N ILE A 25 -43.92 19.25 43.10
CA ILE A 25 -44.20 18.86 41.71
C ILE A 25 -45.71 18.89 41.40
N VAL A 26 -46.53 18.49 42.37
CA VAL A 26 -47.99 18.30 42.20
C VAL A 26 -48.79 19.48 42.74
N ASP A 27 -48.12 20.46 43.35
CA ASP A 27 -48.70 21.64 44.00
C ASP A 27 -49.84 21.24 44.96
N ALA A 28 -49.47 20.53 46.03
CA ALA A 28 -50.41 19.93 46.97
C ALA A 28 -49.93 20.01 48.42
N GLU A 29 -50.86 20.17 49.38
CA GLU A 29 -50.56 20.09 50.82
C GLU A 29 -50.38 18.64 51.30
N SER A 30 -51.09 17.71 50.69
CA SER A 30 -50.93 16.27 50.91
C SER A 30 -51.33 15.45 49.67
N LEU A 31 -50.63 14.33 49.44
CA LEU A 31 -50.91 13.44 48.31
C LEU A 31 -50.59 11.97 48.62
N THR A 32 -51.19 11.08 47.83
CA THR A 32 -50.90 9.64 47.86
C THR A 32 -50.40 9.18 46.50
N ILE A 33 -49.20 8.60 46.47
CA ILE A 33 -48.65 7.92 45.29
C ILE A 33 -49.27 6.53 45.20
N VAL A 34 -50.00 6.25 44.13
CA VAL A 34 -50.62 4.95 43.89
C VAL A 34 -49.76 4.17 42.90
N VAL A 35 -49.31 2.99 43.31
CA VAL A 35 -48.50 2.09 42.48
C VAL A 35 -49.40 0.95 41.99
N PRO A 36 -49.80 0.94 40.69
CA PRO A 36 -50.65 -0.11 40.17
C PRO A 36 -49.87 -1.39 39.84
N PRO A 37 -50.54 -2.55 39.73
CA PRO A 37 -49.89 -3.82 39.41
C PRO A 37 -49.11 -3.79 38.08
N VAL A 38 -49.60 -3.05 37.09
CA VAL A 38 -48.94 -2.91 35.77
C VAL A 38 -47.53 -2.33 35.88
N THR A 39 -47.34 -1.29 36.71
CA THR A 39 -46.04 -0.66 36.94
C THR A 39 -45.07 -1.64 37.61
N VAL A 40 -45.54 -2.46 38.56
CA VAL A 40 -44.71 -3.48 39.21
C VAL A 40 -44.31 -4.58 38.23
N ARG A 41 -45.21 -5.02 37.35
CA ARG A 41 -44.91 -5.99 36.28
C ARG A 41 -43.86 -5.44 35.31
N GLU A 42 -43.99 -4.18 34.92
CA GLU A 42 -43.05 -3.52 34.02
C GLU A 42 -41.66 -3.36 34.65
N LEU A 43 -41.58 -2.95 35.91
CA LEU A 43 -40.32 -2.90 36.66
C LEU A 43 -39.66 -4.28 36.77
N ASN A 44 -40.42 -5.36 37.03
CA ASN A 44 -39.86 -6.72 37.03
C ASN A 44 -39.33 -7.13 35.64
N LYS A 45 -40.07 -6.83 34.57
CA LYS A 45 -39.61 -7.09 33.20
C LYS A 45 -38.30 -6.38 32.90
N HIS A 46 -38.17 -5.11 33.29
CA HIS A 46 -36.94 -4.34 33.11
C HIS A 46 -35.77 -4.86 33.95
N LYS A 47 -36.03 -5.34 35.17
CA LYS A 47 -35.00 -5.99 36.02
C LYS A 47 -34.42 -7.24 35.34
N ASP A 48 -35.26 -8.10 34.78
CA ASP A 48 -34.83 -9.41 34.28
C ASP A 48 -34.29 -9.36 32.85
N SER A 49 -34.91 -8.56 31.98
CA SER A 49 -34.72 -8.67 30.53
C SER A 49 -34.19 -7.42 29.82
N HIS A 50 -34.02 -6.29 30.51
CA HIS A 50 -33.54 -5.08 29.82
C HIS A 50 -32.12 -5.22 29.28
N THR A 51 -31.90 -4.75 28.06
CA THR A 51 -30.60 -4.70 27.38
C THR A 51 -29.55 -3.91 28.15
N GLN A 52 -29.94 -2.86 28.88
CA GLN A 52 -29.01 -2.00 29.62
C GLN A 52 -28.83 -2.47 31.07
N PRO A 53 -27.61 -2.87 31.50
CA PRO A 53 -27.35 -3.36 32.86
C PRO A 53 -27.72 -2.36 33.97
N ARG A 54 -27.59 -1.05 33.69
CA ARG A 54 -27.94 0.01 34.63
C ARG A 54 -29.44 0.10 34.89
N VAL A 55 -30.26 -0.03 33.84
CA VAL A 55 -31.72 -0.03 33.98
C VAL A 55 -32.19 -1.29 34.72
N LYS A 56 -31.56 -2.46 34.45
CA LYS A 56 -31.78 -3.68 35.24
C LYS A 56 -31.52 -3.48 36.73
N LYS A 57 -30.33 -2.92 37.05
CA LYS A 57 -29.94 -2.64 38.43
C LYS A 57 -30.91 -1.68 39.10
N ARG A 58 -31.32 -0.61 38.40
CA ARG A 58 -32.22 0.42 38.92
C ARG A 58 -33.63 -0.10 39.15
N ALA A 59 -34.18 -0.86 38.21
CA ALA A 59 -35.46 -1.55 38.40
C ALA A 59 -35.40 -2.46 39.63
N GLY A 60 -34.31 -3.19 39.83
CA GLY A 60 -34.07 -3.99 41.03
C GLY A 60 -33.99 -3.16 42.33
N GLU A 61 -33.33 -2.01 42.33
CA GLU A 61 -33.25 -1.10 43.48
C GLU A 61 -34.63 -0.52 43.84
N VAL A 62 -35.41 -0.09 42.84
CA VAL A 62 -36.77 0.41 43.04
C VAL A 62 -37.67 -0.69 43.61
N LEU A 63 -37.67 -1.88 43.03
CA LEU A 63 -38.45 -3.01 43.53
C LEU A 63 -38.07 -3.38 44.96
N LYS A 64 -36.76 -3.43 45.28
CA LYS A 64 -36.29 -3.70 46.64
C LYS A 64 -36.80 -2.67 47.65
N LYS A 65 -36.84 -1.40 47.27
CA LYS A 65 -37.41 -0.33 48.11
C LYS A 65 -38.92 -0.45 48.28
N LEU A 66 -39.65 -0.72 47.19
CA LEU A 66 -41.11 -0.94 47.25
C LEU A 66 -41.45 -2.12 48.17
N HIS A 67 -40.75 -3.25 48.05
CA HIS A 67 -40.94 -4.39 48.95
C HIS A 67 -40.69 -4.01 50.41
N ALA A 68 -39.57 -3.35 50.71
CA ALA A 68 -39.25 -2.92 52.07
C ALA A 68 -40.29 -1.94 52.68
N LEU A 69 -40.94 -1.13 51.84
CA LEU A 69 -41.97 -0.17 52.28
C LEU A 69 -43.34 -0.84 52.54
N PHE A 70 -43.63 -1.95 51.88
CA PHE A 70 -44.91 -2.67 51.97
C PHE A 70 -44.79 -4.01 52.74
N ASP A 71 -43.70 -4.23 53.47
CA ASP A 71 -43.49 -5.45 54.27
C ASP A 71 -44.51 -5.61 55.41
N SER A 72 -45.19 -4.53 55.84
CA SER A 72 -46.11 -4.54 57.00
C SER A 72 -47.54 -4.05 56.69
N ASP A 73 -47.69 -3.06 55.81
CA ASP A 73 -48.99 -2.45 55.47
C ASP A 73 -49.05 -2.12 53.97
N SER A 74 -50.26 -2.03 53.40
CA SER A 74 -50.49 -1.67 51.99
C SER A 74 -50.41 -0.15 51.72
N VAL A 75 -50.37 0.66 52.78
CA VAL A 75 -50.22 2.12 52.74
C VAL A 75 -49.14 2.51 53.74
N THR A 76 -48.13 3.25 53.28
CA THR A 76 -47.01 3.68 54.11
C THR A 76 -46.72 5.17 53.89
N CYS A 77 -46.39 5.89 54.96
CA CYS A 77 -45.97 7.29 54.86
C CYS A 77 -44.51 7.37 54.37
N LEU A 78 -44.28 8.03 53.23
CA LEU A 78 -42.93 8.25 52.70
C LEU A 78 -42.24 9.42 53.40
N ARG A 79 -42.92 10.58 53.43
CA ARG A 79 -42.40 11.83 54.02
C ARG A 79 -43.52 12.85 54.19
N GLY A 80 -43.62 13.45 55.39
CA GLY A 80 -44.44 14.62 55.74
C GLY A 80 -45.52 15.06 54.74
N GLY A 81 -46.66 14.35 54.71
CA GLY A 81 -47.80 14.65 53.83
C GLY A 81 -47.86 13.87 52.52
N VAL A 82 -46.86 13.00 52.25
CA VAL A 82 -46.82 12.09 51.09
C VAL A 82 -46.91 10.64 51.56
N ASP A 83 -48.01 9.99 51.20
CA ASP A 83 -48.22 8.55 51.40
C ASP A 83 -47.97 7.78 50.10
N ILE A 84 -47.60 6.51 50.21
CA ILE A 84 -47.55 5.58 49.07
C ILE A 84 -48.48 4.40 49.33
N ARG A 85 -49.25 4.02 48.32
CA ARG A 85 -50.18 2.89 48.35
C ARG A 85 -49.86 1.93 47.22
N LEU A 86 -49.77 0.65 47.54
CA LEU A 86 -49.75 -0.41 46.55
C LEU A 86 -51.19 -0.81 46.22
N GLU A 87 -51.56 -0.75 44.94
CA GLU A 87 -52.82 -1.34 44.47
C GLU A 87 -52.56 -2.80 44.10
N ASP A 88 -53.34 -3.71 44.67
CA ASP A 88 -53.23 -5.15 44.45
C ASP A 88 -54.24 -5.67 43.40
N ARG A 89 -55.23 -4.87 43.03
CA ARG A 89 -56.26 -5.22 42.04
C ARG A 89 -55.86 -4.76 40.65
N ASP A 90 -55.95 -5.69 39.70
CA ASP A 90 -55.96 -5.32 38.29
C ASP A 90 -57.25 -4.51 37.96
N PRO A 91 -57.18 -3.53 37.05
CA PRO A 91 -58.32 -2.69 36.71
C PRO A 91 -59.50 -3.50 36.18
N ALA A 92 -60.65 -3.41 36.86
CA ALA A 92 -61.88 -4.14 36.51
C ALA A 92 -62.89 -3.29 35.70
N VAL A 93 -62.40 -2.26 35.00
CA VAL A 93 -63.24 -1.37 34.18
C VAL A 93 -63.60 -2.00 32.84
N ASP A 94 -64.66 -1.52 32.21
CA ASP A 94 -65.00 -1.90 30.84
C ASP A 94 -64.03 -1.25 29.85
N PHE A 95 -62.96 -1.96 29.52
CA PHE A 95 -61.93 -1.53 28.56
C PHE A 95 -62.51 -1.13 27.21
N ALA A 96 -63.49 -1.87 26.69
CA ALA A 96 -64.08 -1.60 25.40
C ALA A 96 -64.90 -0.30 25.41
N ALA A 97 -65.69 -0.07 26.47
CA ALA A 97 -66.43 1.18 26.65
C ALA A 97 -65.51 2.41 26.72
N TYR A 98 -64.33 2.26 27.30
CA TYR A 98 -63.32 3.32 27.36
C TYR A 98 -62.40 3.36 26.13
N GLN A 99 -62.53 2.47 25.15
CA GLN A 99 -61.60 2.33 24.02
C GLN A 99 -60.13 2.11 24.46
N LEU A 100 -59.95 1.32 25.52
CA LEU A 100 -58.67 0.89 26.05
C LEU A 100 -58.44 -0.59 25.67
N CYS A 101 -57.17 -1.00 25.52
CA CYS A 101 -56.80 -2.38 25.25
C CYS A 101 -56.12 -3.01 26.48
N PHE A 102 -56.64 -4.14 26.96
CA PHE A 102 -56.06 -4.83 28.12
C PHE A 102 -54.61 -5.31 27.84
N ASP A 103 -54.24 -5.62 26.60
CA ASP A 103 -52.89 -6.10 26.28
C ASP A 103 -51.84 -4.98 26.27
N ILE A 104 -52.28 -3.71 26.27
CA ILE A 104 -51.39 -2.55 26.23
C ILE A 104 -51.18 -2.04 27.67
N GLN A 105 -49.91 -1.94 28.07
CA GLN A 105 -49.53 -1.54 29.44
C GLN A 105 -49.97 -0.11 29.77
N ASP A 106 -49.78 0.84 28.85
CA ASP A 106 -50.28 2.22 28.98
C ASP A 106 -51.79 2.26 29.23
N ASP A 107 -52.55 1.40 28.56
CA ASP A 107 -54.00 1.35 28.69
C ASP A 107 -54.44 0.72 30.02
N GLN A 108 -53.70 -0.29 30.52
CA GLN A 108 -53.88 -0.81 31.87
C GLN A 108 -53.61 0.28 32.92
N LEU A 109 -52.56 1.10 32.73
CA LEU A 109 -52.23 2.19 33.65
C LEU A 109 -53.35 3.25 33.68
N ILE A 110 -53.87 3.67 32.52
CA ILE A 110 -55.02 4.58 32.44
C ILE A 110 -56.27 3.95 33.05
N ALA A 111 -56.52 2.66 32.81
CA ALA A 111 -57.65 1.94 33.39
C ALA A 111 -57.58 1.90 34.92
N SER A 112 -56.40 1.70 35.51
CA SER A 112 -56.20 1.79 36.96
C SER A 112 -56.51 3.19 37.51
N MET A 113 -56.15 4.25 36.78
CA MET A 113 -56.49 5.63 37.18
C MET A 113 -57.99 5.90 37.13
N ILE A 114 -58.69 5.41 36.10
CA ILE A 114 -60.15 5.54 35.96
C ILE A 114 -60.85 4.80 37.11
N MET A 115 -60.45 3.55 37.37
CA MET A 115 -60.99 2.76 38.48
C MET A 115 -60.81 3.49 39.82
N HIS A 116 -59.61 4.00 40.09
CA HIS A 116 -59.32 4.72 41.33
C HIS A 116 -60.14 6.01 41.48
N ARG A 117 -60.33 6.75 40.38
CA ARG A 117 -61.16 7.96 40.36
C ARG A 117 -62.63 7.65 40.61
N ASP A 118 -63.16 6.60 39.99
CA ASP A 118 -64.56 6.21 40.12
C ASP A 118 -64.86 5.70 41.55
N GLU A 119 -63.90 5.02 42.19
CA GLU A 119 -63.96 4.62 43.60
C GLU A 119 -63.76 5.79 44.58
N ASN A 120 -63.06 6.85 44.16
CA ASN A 120 -62.75 8.02 44.99
C ASN A 120 -63.15 9.34 44.28
N PRO A 121 -64.45 9.65 44.12
CA PRO A 121 -64.89 10.81 43.35
C PRO A 121 -64.46 12.17 43.91
N GLN A 122 -64.03 12.21 45.18
CA GLN A 122 -63.55 13.41 45.88
C GLN A 122 -62.02 13.60 45.78
N ALA A 123 -61.29 12.64 45.19
CA ALA A 123 -59.85 12.71 45.01
C ALA A 123 -59.50 13.15 43.58
N GLU A 124 -58.59 14.10 43.44
CA GLU A 124 -58.04 14.48 42.14
C GLU A 124 -56.96 13.49 41.72
N VAL A 125 -57.07 12.94 40.52
CA VAL A 125 -56.11 11.96 39.99
C VAL A 125 -55.18 12.61 38.99
N ALA A 126 -53.87 12.44 39.20
CA ALA A 126 -52.82 12.95 38.31
C ALA A 126 -51.86 11.84 37.85
N LEU A 127 -51.44 11.91 36.59
CA LEU A 127 -50.37 11.11 36.00
C LEU A 127 -49.09 11.96 35.93
N VAL A 128 -47.99 11.44 36.47
CA VAL A 128 -46.66 12.02 36.31
C VAL A 128 -45.86 11.16 35.34
N THR A 129 -45.41 11.76 34.24
CA THR A 129 -44.64 11.07 33.20
C THR A 129 -43.46 11.91 32.73
N SER A 130 -42.42 11.22 32.27
CA SER A 130 -41.26 11.81 31.63
C SER A 130 -41.28 11.72 30.11
N ASP A 131 -42.14 10.86 29.56
CA ASP A 131 -42.07 10.49 28.15
C ASP A 131 -42.85 11.46 27.26
N ALA A 132 -42.29 11.71 26.09
CA ALA A 132 -42.92 12.40 24.97
C ALA A 132 -43.92 11.52 24.22
N GLY A 133 -44.29 10.35 24.78
CA GLY A 133 -45.39 9.50 24.37
C GLY A 133 -46.70 10.29 24.32
N LEU A 134 -46.90 11.00 23.20
CA LEU A 134 -48.08 11.82 22.90
C LEU A 134 -49.36 11.02 23.12
N VAL A 135 -49.30 9.70 22.93
CA VAL A 135 -50.42 8.77 23.08
C VAL A 135 -50.83 8.59 24.54
N LEU A 136 -49.92 8.32 25.49
CA LEU A 136 -50.27 8.15 26.91
C LEU A 136 -50.84 9.44 27.50
N VAL A 137 -50.19 10.58 27.21
CA VAL A 137 -50.64 11.91 27.65
C VAL A 137 -51.99 12.27 27.01
N ALA A 138 -52.19 12.00 25.71
CA ALA A 138 -53.46 12.27 25.04
C ALA A 138 -54.60 11.38 25.58
N LYS A 139 -54.32 10.10 25.87
CA LYS A 139 -55.29 9.18 26.48
C LYS A 139 -55.67 9.64 27.88
N ALA A 140 -54.71 9.97 28.74
CA ALA A 140 -54.97 10.51 30.07
C ALA A 140 -55.85 11.76 30.03
N ARG A 141 -55.51 12.73 29.16
CA ARG A 141 -56.29 13.96 28.99
C ARG A 141 -57.70 13.72 28.47
N ARG A 142 -57.90 12.75 27.57
CA ARG A 142 -59.21 12.37 27.05
C ARG A 142 -60.17 11.94 28.15
N PHE A 143 -59.67 11.30 29.21
CA PHE A 143 -60.46 10.90 30.37
C PHE A 143 -60.46 11.93 31.51
N GLY A 144 -59.95 13.15 31.28
CA GLY A 144 -59.93 14.22 32.27
C GLY A 144 -58.92 14.02 33.41
N ILE A 145 -57.89 13.18 33.20
CA ILE A 145 -56.81 12.97 34.16
C ILE A 145 -55.76 14.06 33.99
N LEU A 146 -55.33 14.68 35.09
CA LEU A 146 -54.30 15.71 35.07
C LEU A 146 -52.94 15.10 34.71
N THR A 147 -52.24 15.65 33.72
CA THR A 147 -50.91 15.16 33.30
C THR A 147 -49.83 16.15 33.71
N ILE A 148 -48.87 15.70 34.53
CA ILE A 148 -47.75 16.50 35.02
C ILE A 148 -46.47 15.96 34.37
N LYS A 149 -45.69 16.85 33.74
CA LYS A 149 -44.40 16.47 33.15
C LYS A 149 -43.30 16.52 34.22
N MET A 150 -42.46 15.48 34.28
CA MET A 150 -41.33 15.46 35.19
C MET A 150 -40.29 16.55 34.88
N PRO A 151 -39.80 17.29 35.90
CA PRO A 151 -38.72 18.25 35.74
C PRO A 151 -37.39 17.58 35.34
N GLU A 152 -36.77 18.04 34.24
CA GLU A 152 -35.52 17.46 33.70
C GLU A 152 -34.32 17.58 34.66
N ASN A 153 -34.33 18.54 35.59
CA ASN A 153 -33.28 18.69 36.62
C ASN A 153 -33.23 17.50 37.59
N LEU A 154 -34.29 16.69 37.65
CA LEU A 154 -34.34 15.46 38.45
C LEU A 154 -33.94 14.22 37.65
N ARG A 155 -33.65 14.36 36.34
CA ARG A 155 -33.21 13.26 35.48
C ARG A 155 -31.77 12.86 35.82
N VAL A 156 -31.51 11.56 35.84
CA VAL A 156 -30.16 11.05 36.09
C VAL A 156 -29.33 11.16 34.82
N ALA A 157 -28.15 11.77 34.92
CA ALA A 157 -27.25 11.99 33.78
C ALA A 157 -26.91 10.68 33.04
N GLU A 158 -27.07 10.69 31.72
CA GLU A 158 -26.62 9.63 30.82
C GLU A 158 -25.09 9.64 30.77
N GLN A 159 -24.46 8.57 31.26
CA GLN A 159 -23.01 8.39 31.13
C GLN A 159 -22.71 7.56 29.86
N PRO A 160 -21.60 7.85 29.16
CA PRO A 160 -21.22 7.11 27.97
C PRO A 160 -20.98 5.63 28.29
N ASP A 161 -21.43 4.75 27.39
CA ASP A 161 -21.35 3.30 27.52
C ASP A 161 -19.87 2.85 27.61
N PRO A 162 -19.47 2.13 28.67
CA PRO A 162 -18.11 1.59 28.80
C PRO A 162 -17.68 0.72 27.61
N SER A 163 -18.62 0.05 26.92
CA SER A 163 -18.31 -0.71 25.70
C SER A 163 -17.87 0.18 24.55
N GLN A 164 -18.50 1.34 24.37
CA GLN A 164 -18.15 2.26 23.28
C GLN A 164 -16.77 2.89 23.50
N GLN A 165 -16.42 3.20 24.75
CA GLN A 165 -15.07 3.66 25.10
C GLN A 165 -14.03 2.59 24.78
N ARG A 166 -14.31 1.33 25.14
CA ARG A 166 -13.38 0.22 24.87
C ARG A 166 -13.19 -0.02 23.37
N ILE A 167 -14.25 0.09 22.56
CA ILE A 167 -14.15 0.00 21.10
C ILE A 167 -13.24 1.09 20.57
N ASN A 168 -13.46 2.35 20.97
CA ASN A 168 -12.65 3.47 20.50
C ASN A 168 -11.17 3.33 20.91
N ASP A 169 -10.89 2.83 22.12
CA ASP A 169 -9.53 2.58 22.58
C ASP A 169 -8.85 1.46 21.79
N LEU A 170 -9.55 0.34 21.56
CA LEU A 170 -9.04 -0.77 20.76
C LEU A 170 -8.82 -0.36 19.30
N GLU A 171 -9.72 0.43 18.72
CA GLU A 171 -9.56 0.97 17.36
C GLU A 171 -8.39 1.96 17.27
N ARG A 172 -8.09 2.69 18.34
CA ARG A 172 -6.89 3.54 18.41
C ARG A 172 -5.63 2.68 18.46
N GLU A 173 -5.56 1.70 19.36
CA GLU A 173 -4.42 0.79 19.49
C GLU A 173 -4.15 0.04 18.17
N LEU A 174 -5.19 -0.47 17.51
CA LEU A 174 -5.06 -1.14 16.21
C LEU A 174 -4.53 -0.20 15.12
N ARG A 175 -4.98 1.06 15.09
CA ARG A 175 -4.45 2.06 14.15
C ARG A 175 -2.98 2.36 14.44
N GLU A 176 -2.61 2.54 15.70
CA GLU A 176 -1.22 2.81 16.08
C GLU A 176 -0.28 1.65 15.74
N LEU A 177 -0.71 0.40 15.96
CA LEU A 177 0.06 -0.79 15.62
C LEU A 177 0.19 -0.96 14.10
N LYS A 178 -0.91 -0.81 13.35
CA LYS A 178 -0.86 -0.87 11.87
C LYS A 178 -0.02 0.26 11.28
N ALA A 179 -0.06 1.44 11.88
CA ALA A 179 0.75 2.58 11.51
C ALA A 179 2.21 2.48 11.97
N ARG A 180 2.69 1.31 12.42
CA ARG A 180 4.11 1.03 12.70
C ARG A 180 4.65 -0.13 11.88
N MET A 181 3.98 -0.51 10.79
CA MET A 181 4.44 -1.58 9.92
C MET A 181 5.03 -1.02 8.62
N PRO A 182 6.06 -1.69 8.07
CA PRO A 182 6.49 -1.45 6.71
C PRO A 182 5.38 -1.73 5.70
N CYS A 183 5.42 -1.06 4.55
CA CYS A 183 4.51 -1.33 3.43
C CYS A 183 5.39 -1.51 2.18
N LEU A 184 5.77 -2.76 1.93
CA LEU A 184 6.69 -3.10 0.85
C LEU A 184 5.94 -3.38 -0.44
N SER A 185 6.50 -2.94 -1.56
CA SER A 185 6.05 -3.29 -2.90
C SER A 185 7.20 -3.22 -3.89
N LEU A 186 7.05 -3.85 -5.06
CA LEU A 186 7.96 -3.65 -6.16
C LEU A 186 7.37 -2.67 -7.17
N ALA A 187 8.23 -1.83 -7.75
CA ALA A 187 7.87 -0.88 -8.79
C ALA A 187 9.01 -0.71 -9.80
N PHE A 188 8.69 -0.12 -10.95
CA PHE A 188 9.68 0.39 -11.88
C PHE A 188 10.17 1.78 -11.44
N GLU A 189 11.17 2.31 -12.15
CA GLU A 189 11.85 3.58 -11.87
C GLU A 189 10.92 4.81 -11.72
N ASP A 190 9.77 4.80 -12.40
CA ASP A 190 8.74 5.84 -12.33
C ASP A 190 7.77 5.67 -11.14
N GLY A 191 8.00 4.68 -10.29
CA GLY A 191 7.17 4.34 -9.14
C GLY A 191 5.91 3.54 -9.49
N LYS A 192 5.72 3.15 -10.75
CA LYS A 192 4.55 2.37 -11.18
C LYS A 192 4.87 0.89 -11.27
N GLN A 193 3.83 0.08 -11.16
CA GLN A 193 3.92 -1.37 -11.40
C GLN A 193 3.81 -1.75 -12.88
N HIS A 194 3.72 -0.78 -13.79
CA HIS A 194 3.70 -1.04 -15.23
C HIS A 194 4.73 -0.17 -15.95
N ARG A 195 5.46 -0.75 -16.90
CA ARG A 195 6.42 -0.03 -17.75
C ARG A 195 6.34 -0.51 -19.18
N THR A 196 6.43 0.43 -20.11
CA THR A 196 6.42 0.16 -21.56
C THR A 196 7.83 0.20 -22.10
N PHE A 197 8.19 -0.83 -22.87
CA PHE A 197 9.48 -0.99 -23.52
C PHE A 197 9.29 -1.09 -25.03
N LYS A 198 10.11 -0.34 -25.75
CA LYS A 198 10.07 -0.29 -27.21
C LYS A 198 11.18 -1.15 -27.78
N LEU A 199 10.80 -2.21 -28.49
CA LEU A 199 11.73 -3.04 -29.24
C LEU A 199 11.76 -2.59 -30.69
N ASN A 200 12.95 -2.26 -31.18
CA ASN A 200 13.13 -1.89 -32.57
C ASN A 200 13.36 -3.15 -33.40
N MET A 201 12.78 -3.19 -34.60
CA MET A 201 13.02 -4.28 -35.53
C MET A 201 14.54 -4.44 -35.78
N PRO A 202 15.08 -5.67 -35.66
CA PRO A 202 16.48 -5.90 -35.95
C PRO A 202 16.80 -5.46 -37.39
N PRO A 203 17.96 -4.83 -37.62
CA PRO A 203 18.38 -4.54 -38.98
C PRO A 203 18.57 -5.84 -39.73
N ASP A 204 18.03 -5.89 -40.95
CA ASP A 204 18.10 -7.08 -41.77
C ASP A 204 19.56 -7.40 -42.13
N LEU A 205 19.88 -8.69 -42.19
CA LEU A 205 21.17 -9.19 -42.65
C LEU A 205 21.18 -9.13 -44.19
N GLU A 206 21.06 -7.93 -44.76
CA GLU A 206 21.33 -7.77 -46.18
C GLU A 206 22.82 -8.05 -46.39
N PRO A 207 23.22 -9.13 -47.09
CA PRO A 207 24.63 -9.44 -47.35
C PRO A 207 25.33 -8.25 -48.01
N ASP A 208 24.58 -7.56 -48.87
CA ASP A 208 24.90 -6.30 -49.49
C ASP A 208 25.36 -5.21 -48.51
N ARG A 209 24.80 -5.15 -47.30
CA ARG A 209 25.14 -4.14 -46.29
C ARG A 209 26.53 -4.39 -45.72
N LEU A 210 26.86 -5.63 -45.35
CA LEU A 210 28.20 -5.98 -44.87
C LEU A 210 29.24 -5.75 -45.98
N GLU A 211 28.94 -6.20 -47.20
CA GLU A 211 29.83 -6.03 -48.34
C GLU A 211 30.10 -4.54 -48.64
N ARG A 212 29.06 -3.69 -48.61
CA ARG A 212 29.21 -2.24 -48.77
C ARG A 212 30.10 -1.64 -47.69
N GLN A 213 29.84 -1.94 -46.42
CA GLN A 213 30.65 -1.43 -45.31
C GLN A 213 32.11 -1.90 -45.36
N LEU A 214 32.35 -3.15 -45.73
CA LEU A 214 33.70 -3.68 -45.91
C LEU A 214 34.40 -3.01 -47.10
N ASN A 215 33.68 -2.75 -48.19
CA ASN A 215 34.22 -2.04 -49.35
C ASN A 215 34.56 -0.58 -49.04
N ASP A 216 33.74 0.12 -48.25
CA ASP A 216 34.04 1.49 -47.79
C ASP A 216 35.34 1.52 -46.98
N ILE A 217 35.56 0.53 -46.12
CA ILE A 217 36.80 0.38 -45.34
C ILE A 217 38.01 0.07 -46.24
N LYS A 218 37.83 -0.78 -47.27
CA LYS A 218 38.86 -1.04 -48.28
C LYS A 218 39.21 0.21 -49.09
N GLN A 219 38.24 1.08 -49.38
CA GLN A 219 38.49 2.37 -50.03
C GLN A 219 39.21 3.35 -49.10
N LYS A 220 38.87 3.36 -47.80
CA LYS A 220 39.49 4.23 -46.81
C LYS A 220 40.97 3.87 -46.55
N TYR A 221 41.28 2.58 -46.55
CA TYR A 221 42.63 2.07 -46.33
C TYR A 221 43.07 1.19 -47.51
N PRO A 222 43.45 1.77 -48.66
CA PRO A 222 43.80 0.98 -49.86
C PRO A 222 45.21 0.39 -49.77
N LYS A 223 45.41 -0.74 -50.46
CA LYS A 223 46.76 -1.32 -50.65
C LYS A 223 47.69 -0.29 -51.30
N LYS A 224 48.93 -0.23 -50.82
CA LYS A 224 49.95 0.69 -51.34
C LYS A 224 50.82 -0.03 -52.36
N GLU A 225 51.11 0.65 -53.45
CA GLU A 225 52.09 0.22 -54.45
C GLU A 225 53.32 1.12 -54.39
N ARG A 226 54.47 0.58 -54.79
CA ARG A 226 55.71 1.33 -54.81
C ARG A 226 55.62 2.42 -55.88
N ALA A 227 55.80 3.68 -55.48
CA ALA A 227 55.99 4.76 -56.44
C ALA A 227 57.27 4.49 -57.26
N GLN A 228 57.12 4.42 -58.59
CA GLN A 228 58.29 4.36 -59.47
C GLN A 228 59.03 5.71 -59.36
N PRO A 229 60.35 5.71 -59.15
CA PRO A 229 61.10 6.95 -59.13
C PRO A 229 61.05 7.59 -60.52
N SER A 230 60.40 8.76 -60.62
CA SER A 230 60.53 9.63 -61.78
C SER A 230 61.97 10.14 -61.85
N LEU A 231 62.74 9.58 -62.79
CA LEU A 231 64.13 9.94 -63.06
C LEU A 231 64.21 11.42 -63.49
N ILE A 232 64.55 12.31 -62.56
CA ILE A 232 65.00 13.66 -62.92
C ILE A 232 66.47 13.52 -63.33
N SER A 233 66.68 13.50 -64.65
CA SER A 233 67.99 13.42 -65.27
C SER A 233 68.73 14.76 -65.20
N GLY A 234 69.93 14.73 -64.63
CA GLY A 234 71.00 15.69 -64.90
C GLY A 234 71.36 16.63 -63.75
N GLN A 235 72.28 16.20 -62.86
CA GLN A 235 73.18 17.04 -62.01
C GLN A 235 74.35 16.19 -61.44
N PRO A 236 75.48 16.81 -61.01
CA PRO A 236 76.83 16.20 -61.04
C PRO A 236 77.19 15.25 -59.87
N LEU A 237 78.20 14.39 -60.11
CA LEU A 237 78.49 13.11 -59.43
C LEU A 237 78.95 13.14 -57.95
N HIS A 238 79.40 14.26 -57.36
CA HIS A 238 80.02 14.22 -56.01
C HIS A 238 79.08 14.57 -54.84
N SER A 239 77.93 15.17 -55.10
CA SER A 239 76.82 15.32 -54.13
C SER A 239 75.79 14.19 -54.24
N GLN A 240 76.00 13.26 -55.19
CA GLN A 240 75.04 12.26 -55.61
C GLN A 240 74.95 11.08 -54.62
N GLU A 241 76.04 10.63 -54.03
CA GLU A 241 76.01 9.49 -53.08
C GLU A 241 75.33 9.86 -51.77
N PHE A 242 75.63 11.04 -51.21
CA PHE A 242 74.97 11.53 -49.99
C PHE A 242 73.51 11.93 -50.24
N MET A 243 73.19 12.58 -51.37
CA MET A 243 71.79 12.82 -51.77
C MET A 243 71.04 11.53 -52.13
N ALA A 244 71.68 10.52 -52.71
CA ALA A 244 71.06 9.22 -53.00
C ALA A 244 70.85 8.40 -51.72
N ALA A 245 71.76 8.49 -50.75
CA ALA A 245 71.58 7.89 -49.42
C ALA A 245 70.43 8.59 -48.66
N MET A 246 70.39 9.92 -48.64
CA MET A 246 69.30 10.68 -48.02
C MET A 246 67.97 10.52 -48.78
N GLY A 247 68.01 10.48 -50.10
CA GLY A 247 66.85 10.26 -50.97
C GLY A 247 66.29 8.84 -50.85
N SER A 248 67.14 7.83 -50.67
CA SER A 248 66.71 6.45 -50.41
C SER A 248 66.12 6.27 -49.01
N MET A 249 66.62 7.01 -48.00
CA MET A 249 66.02 7.06 -46.67
C MET A 249 64.69 7.84 -46.60
N SER A 250 64.41 8.69 -47.60
CA SER A 250 63.15 9.42 -47.75
C SER A 250 62.08 8.64 -48.53
N LEU A 251 62.41 7.48 -49.09
CA LEU A 251 61.46 6.59 -49.76
C LEU A 251 60.99 5.49 -48.79
N VAL A 252 59.74 5.08 -48.94
CA VAL A 252 59.20 3.91 -48.21
C VAL A 252 59.83 2.66 -48.80
N SER A 253 60.36 1.78 -47.96
CA SER A 253 60.98 0.53 -48.40
C SER A 253 59.94 -0.46 -48.92
N GLN A 254 60.35 -1.37 -49.81
CA GLN A 254 59.48 -2.44 -50.29
C GLN A 254 59.01 -3.35 -49.16
N GLU A 255 59.86 -3.56 -48.15
CA GLU A 255 59.56 -4.36 -46.97
C GLU A 255 58.47 -3.70 -46.11
N GLU A 256 58.49 -2.38 -45.94
CA GLU A 256 57.44 -1.63 -45.23
C GLU A 256 56.10 -1.65 -45.97
N ILE A 257 56.12 -1.51 -47.30
CA ILE A 257 54.90 -1.66 -48.12
C ILE A 257 54.35 -3.08 -48.00
N THR A 258 55.22 -4.09 -48.01
CA THR A 258 54.82 -5.50 -47.88
C THR A 258 54.27 -5.78 -46.47
N ARG A 259 54.89 -5.22 -45.41
CA ARG A 259 54.37 -5.29 -44.04
C ARG A 259 52.97 -4.70 -43.97
N TYR A 260 52.81 -3.45 -44.39
CA TYR A 260 51.51 -2.78 -44.38
C TYR A 260 50.45 -3.56 -45.14
N ASN A 261 50.70 -3.98 -46.38
CA ASN A 261 49.73 -4.71 -47.18
C ASN A 261 49.36 -6.07 -46.54
N THR A 262 50.30 -6.75 -45.88
CA THR A 262 50.05 -8.02 -45.16
C THR A 262 49.23 -7.80 -43.89
N GLU A 263 49.56 -6.76 -43.11
CA GLU A 263 48.79 -6.36 -41.92
C GLU A 263 47.38 -5.86 -42.30
N LEU A 264 47.26 -5.21 -43.46
CA LEU A 264 46.00 -4.71 -44.00
C LEU A 264 45.04 -5.85 -44.39
N GLU A 265 45.55 -6.96 -44.93
CA GLU A 265 44.73 -8.15 -45.19
C GLU A 265 44.19 -8.76 -43.88
N LYS A 266 45.02 -8.85 -42.84
CA LYS A 266 44.58 -9.28 -41.51
C LYS A 266 43.53 -8.34 -40.93
N PHE A 267 43.75 -7.03 -41.05
CA PHE A 267 42.81 -6.01 -40.62
C PHE A 267 41.44 -6.16 -41.30
N TYR A 268 41.38 -6.41 -42.62
CA TYR A 268 40.10 -6.63 -43.29
C TYR A 268 39.37 -7.88 -42.80
N GLN A 269 40.08 -8.97 -42.52
CA GLN A 269 39.48 -10.19 -41.97
C GLN A 269 38.97 -9.98 -40.54
N GLU A 270 39.72 -9.25 -39.72
CA GLU A 270 39.29 -8.86 -38.38
C GLU A 270 38.08 -7.93 -38.42
N TYR A 271 38.05 -7.01 -39.39
CA TYR A 271 36.94 -6.09 -39.59
C TYR A 271 35.66 -6.81 -40.06
N ASP A 272 35.78 -7.79 -40.95
CA ASP A 272 34.64 -8.63 -41.37
C ASP A 272 34.04 -9.39 -40.17
N ARG A 273 34.88 -10.00 -39.33
CA ARG A 273 34.44 -10.65 -38.09
C ARG A 273 33.78 -9.66 -37.13
N TYR A 274 34.36 -8.47 -36.99
CA TYR A 274 33.79 -7.39 -36.18
C TYR A 274 32.38 -7.01 -36.67
N LEU A 275 32.17 -6.84 -37.98
CA LEU A 275 30.85 -6.53 -38.54
C LEU A 275 29.82 -7.63 -38.23
N GLN A 276 30.19 -8.90 -38.40
CA GLN A 276 29.31 -10.03 -38.08
C GLN A 276 28.95 -10.07 -36.59
N SER A 277 29.93 -9.94 -35.70
CA SER A 277 29.69 -9.89 -34.26
C SER A 277 28.85 -8.68 -33.85
N SER A 278 29.07 -7.51 -34.45
CA SER A 278 28.29 -6.30 -34.19
C SER A 278 26.81 -6.49 -34.51
N ILE A 279 26.51 -7.18 -35.62
CA ILE A 279 25.12 -7.49 -35.99
C ILE A 279 24.50 -8.50 -35.04
N GLN A 280 25.26 -9.50 -34.57
CA GLN A 280 24.76 -10.42 -33.53
C GLN A 280 24.42 -9.67 -32.24
N THR A 281 25.25 -8.71 -31.83
CA THR A 281 24.98 -7.81 -30.69
C THR A 281 23.75 -6.93 -30.94
N GLU A 282 23.57 -6.37 -32.15
CA GLU A 282 22.37 -5.59 -32.51
C GLU A 282 21.10 -6.45 -32.45
N LYS A 283 21.14 -7.67 -33.00
CA LYS A 283 20.03 -8.64 -32.92
C LYS A 283 19.70 -9.04 -31.50
N PHE A 284 20.72 -9.15 -30.63
CA PHE A 284 20.51 -9.42 -29.21
C PHE A 284 19.78 -8.24 -28.56
N LYS A 285 20.26 -7.01 -28.78
CA LYS A 285 19.64 -5.79 -28.25
C LYS A 285 18.22 -5.57 -28.75
N SER A 286 17.89 -5.95 -29.98
CA SER A 286 16.53 -5.81 -30.54
C SER A 286 15.48 -6.73 -29.88
N ARG A 287 15.91 -7.74 -29.11
CA ARG A 287 15.03 -8.68 -28.41
C ARG A 287 15.30 -8.75 -26.90
N ALA A 288 16.10 -7.83 -26.38
CA ALA A 288 16.44 -7.76 -24.96
C ALA A 288 15.84 -6.50 -24.32
N ILE A 289 15.34 -6.63 -23.10
CA ILE A 289 14.82 -5.54 -22.28
C ILE A 289 15.60 -5.50 -20.98
N GLU A 290 16.12 -4.32 -20.64
CA GLU A 290 16.71 -4.04 -19.32
C GLU A 290 15.59 -3.70 -18.32
N LEU A 291 15.47 -4.50 -17.27
CA LEU A 291 14.49 -4.38 -16.21
C LEU A 291 15.17 -3.84 -14.95
N VAL A 292 14.95 -2.56 -14.68
CA VAL A 292 15.36 -1.91 -13.43
C VAL A 292 14.16 -1.89 -12.47
N ILE A 293 14.20 -2.77 -11.47
CA ILE A 293 13.14 -2.96 -10.47
C ILE A 293 13.59 -2.36 -9.15
N TRP A 294 12.66 -1.70 -8.46
CA TRP A 294 12.87 -1.06 -7.17
C TRP A 294 12.01 -1.71 -6.09
N LEU A 295 12.61 -1.98 -4.94
CA LEU A 295 11.87 -2.23 -3.70
C LEU A 295 11.46 -0.88 -3.09
N VAL A 296 10.17 -0.71 -2.84
CA VAL A 296 9.59 0.52 -2.29
C VAL A 296 9.02 0.22 -0.92
N ASN A 297 9.39 1.00 0.10
CA ASN A 297 8.76 0.95 1.41
C ASN A 297 7.96 2.23 1.69
N ASP A 298 6.67 2.23 1.38
CA ASP A 298 5.74 3.34 1.66
C ASP A 298 5.13 3.25 3.07
N GLY A 299 5.66 2.35 3.90
CA GLY A 299 5.24 2.20 5.28
C GLY A 299 5.81 3.32 6.16
N THR A 300 5.45 3.25 7.44
CA THR A 300 5.90 4.20 8.46
C THR A 300 7.08 3.67 9.28
N ALA A 301 7.47 2.41 9.04
CA ALA A 301 8.59 1.74 9.70
C ALA A 301 9.55 1.14 8.66
N PRO A 302 10.86 1.04 8.97
CA PRO A 302 11.80 0.33 8.12
C PRO A 302 11.50 -1.18 8.13
N ALA A 303 11.81 -1.86 7.03
CA ALA A 303 11.84 -3.32 6.97
C ALA A 303 13.30 -3.80 6.96
N GLU A 304 13.56 -4.90 7.64
CA GLU A 304 14.85 -5.59 7.67
C GLU A 304 14.71 -7.03 7.21
N ASP A 305 15.83 -7.63 6.76
CA ASP A 305 15.94 -9.04 6.37
C ASP A 305 14.86 -9.45 5.34
N ILE A 306 14.98 -8.88 4.14
CA ILE A 306 13.94 -8.92 3.10
C ILE A 306 14.37 -9.87 1.99
N ASP A 307 13.59 -10.92 1.79
CA ASP A 307 13.74 -11.84 0.66
C ASP A 307 12.71 -11.54 -0.41
N ILE A 308 13.17 -11.35 -1.64
CA ILE A 308 12.34 -11.03 -2.80
C ILE A 308 12.47 -12.17 -3.79
N PHE A 309 11.34 -12.72 -4.21
CA PHE A 309 11.27 -13.75 -5.25
C PHE A 309 10.47 -13.21 -6.43
N LEU A 310 11.02 -13.35 -7.63
CA LEU A 310 10.43 -12.95 -8.89
C LEU A 310 10.25 -14.18 -9.77
N HIS A 311 9.03 -14.39 -10.25
CA HIS A 311 8.70 -15.46 -11.18
C HIS A 311 8.42 -14.87 -12.57
N PHE A 312 9.22 -15.31 -13.54
CA PHE A 312 9.10 -14.90 -14.94
C PHE A 312 8.44 -15.98 -15.77
N PRO A 313 7.56 -15.61 -16.72
CA PRO A 313 6.85 -16.58 -17.55
C PRO A 313 7.73 -17.18 -18.65
N ASN A 314 7.24 -18.28 -19.25
CA ASN A 314 7.96 -19.02 -20.28
C ASN A 314 8.10 -18.23 -21.61
N GLY A 315 9.15 -18.55 -22.36
CA GLY A 315 9.46 -17.94 -23.67
C GLY A 315 10.33 -16.69 -23.58
N LEU A 316 11.06 -16.53 -22.47
CA LEU A 316 12.09 -15.53 -22.29
C LEU A 316 13.24 -16.12 -21.47
N THR A 317 14.44 -15.63 -21.72
CA THR A 317 15.66 -15.91 -20.94
C THR A 317 15.95 -14.72 -20.06
N VAL A 318 16.17 -14.93 -18.76
CA VAL A 318 16.61 -13.87 -17.84
C VAL A 318 18.11 -13.98 -17.64
N LEU A 319 18.83 -12.87 -17.81
CA LEU A 319 20.28 -12.75 -17.63
C LEU A 319 20.61 -11.62 -16.66
N GLU A 320 21.75 -11.74 -15.99
CA GLU A 320 22.39 -10.64 -15.29
C GLU A 320 23.35 -9.87 -16.21
N ALA A 321 23.87 -8.73 -15.74
CA ALA A 321 24.73 -7.88 -16.56
C ALA A 321 26.03 -8.58 -17.01
N GLU A 322 26.57 -9.48 -16.19
CA GLU A 322 27.83 -10.20 -16.45
C GLU A 322 27.67 -11.27 -17.55
N ASP A 323 26.47 -11.80 -17.75
CA ASP A 323 26.14 -12.80 -18.77
C ASP A 323 25.85 -12.19 -20.15
N LEU A 324 25.86 -10.86 -20.26
CA LEU A 324 25.58 -10.17 -21.52
C LEU A 324 26.74 -10.36 -22.53
N PRO A 325 26.42 -10.51 -23.83
CA PRO A 325 27.46 -10.59 -24.85
C PRO A 325 28.26 -9.28 -24.91
N GLU A 326 29.59 -9.39 -24.79
CA GLU A 326 30.47 -8.25 -24.95
C GLU A 326 30.31 -7.62 -26.35
N SER A 327 30.33 -6.29 -26.40
CA SER A 327 30.33 -5.58 -27.68
C SER A 327 31.72 -5.72 -28.32
N PRO A 328 31.83 -6.18 -29.57
CA PRO A 328 33.12 -6.39 -30.20
C PRO A 328 33.86 -5.05 -30.35
N GLY A 329 35.16 -5.05 -30.05
CA GLY A 329 36.01 -3.87 -30.22
C GLY A 329 36.29 -3.58 -31.69
N VAL A 330 36.29 -2.30 -32.09
CA VAL A 330 36.63 -1.89 -33.46
C VAL A 330 38.11 -2.23 -33.73
N PRO A 331 38.41 -3.03 -34.77
CA PRO A 331 39.79 -3.36 -35.13
C PRO A 331 40.58 -2.09 -35.46
N LYS A 332 41.85 -2.06 -35.04
CA LYS A 332 42.72 -0.90 -35.29
C LYS A 332 43.36 -1.04 -36.68
N PRO A 333 43.36 0.03 -37.50
CA PRO A 333 44.01 -0.02 -38.80
C PRO A 333 45.53 -0.21 -38.65
N PRO A 334 46.21 -0.83 -39.63
CA PRO A 334 47.65 -0.98 -39.62
C PRO A 334 48.35 0.38 -39.68
N VAL A 335 49.56 0.44 -39.12
CA VAL A 335 50.37 1.66 -39.16
C VAL A 335 50.82 1.90 -40.60
N GLU A 336 50.54 3.09 -41.13
CA GLU A 336 50.94 3.49 -42.49
C GLU A 336 52.44 3.22 -42.74
N PRO A 337 52.83 2.89 -43.98
CA PRO A 337 54.22 2.64 -44.31
C PRO A 337 55.11 3.83 -43.99
N ARG A 338 56.23 3.59 -43.30
CA ARG A 338 57.14 4.65 -42.86
C ARG A 338 58.42 4.67 -43.69
N THR A 339 59.03 5.84 -43.80
CA THR A 339 60.38 5.98 -44.36
C THR A 339 61.43 5.63 -43.31
N ALA A 340 62.64 5.28 -43.75
CA ALA A 340 63.74 4.98 -42.83
C ALA A 340 64.07 6.17 -41.91
N LEU A 341 63.91 7.40 -42.41
CA LEU A 341 64.07 8.62 -41.61
C LEU A 341 63.00 8.73 -40.51
N GLN A 342 61.72 8.46 -40.82
CA GLN A 342 60.62 8.50 -39.85
C GLN A 342 60.80 7.44 -38.75
N MET A 343 61.22 6.23 -39.12
CA MET A 343 61.49 5.15 -38.16
C MET A 343 62.61 5.50 -37.17
N LEU A 344 63.57 6.34 -37.57
CA LEU A 344 64.66 6.82 -36.72
C LEU A 344 64.24 8.00 -35.82
N THR A 345 63.32 8.86 -36.26
CA THR A 345 62.92 10.08 -35.52
C THR A 345 61.71 9.87 -34.60
N GLU A 346 60.78 8.98 -34.93
CA GLU A 346 59.57 8.72 -34.14
C GLU A 346 59.80 8.15 -32.71
N PRO A 347 60.78 7.26 -32.45
CA PRO A 347 60.94 6.64 -31.13
C PRO A 347 61.24 7.64 -30.02
N PHE A 348 61.86 8.77 -30.34
CA PHE A 348 62.21 9.82 -29.37
C PHE A 348 60.98 10.58 -28.84
N THR A 349 59.88 10.59 -29.59
CA THR A 349 58.62 11.27 -29.24
C THR A 349 57.68 10.43 -28.38
N ARG A 350 57.80 9.09 -28.40
CA ARG A 350 56.94 8.16 -27.63
C ARG A 350 57.49 7.78 -26.25
N MET A 351 58.66 8.29 -25.87
CA MET A 351 59.32 7.95 -24.60
C MET A 351 58.85 8.77 -23.38
N VAL A 352 57.73 9.51 -23.50
CA VAL A 352 57.19 10.40 -22.43
C VAL A 352 55.86 9.90 -21.83
N GLU A 353 55.33 8.75 -22.25
CA GLU A 353 54.17 8.14 -21.59
C GLU A 353 54.53 6.80 -20.98
N ILE A 354 55.13 6.87 -19.78
CA ILE A 354 55.16 5.73 -18.87
C ILE A 354 53.74 5.62 -18.29
N PRO A 355 52.99 4.54 -18.54
CA PRO A 355 51.73 4.35 -17.85
C PRO A 355 52.05 4.19 -16.37
N TYR A 356 51.52 5.09 -15.55
CA TYR A 356 51.56 4.96 -14.11
C TYR A 356 50.81 3.68 -13.77
N VAL A 357 51.53 2.59 -13.48
CA VAL A 357 50.94 1.40 -12.89
C VAL A 357 50.52 1.81 -11.50
N GLY A 358 49.26 2.21 -11.39
CA GLY A 358 48.62 2.56 -10.13
C GLY A 358 48.86 1.45 -9.14
N SER A 359 49.35 1.84 -7.97
CA SER A 359 49.55 0.97 -6.82
C SER A 359 48.34 0.05 -6.66
N PHE A 360 48.57 -1.27 -6.67
CA PHE A 360 47.57 -2.26 -6.27
C PHE A 360 47.20 -1.95 -4.82
N ALA A 361 46.09 -1.21 -4.64
CA ALA A 361 45.46 -1.10 -3.34
C ALA A 361 44.93 -2.50 -3.02
N SER A 362 45.54 -3.17 -2.05
CA SER A 362 44.88 -4.30 -1.37
C SER A 362 43.51 -3.82 -0.93
N GLY A 363 42.47 -4.36 -1.58
CA GLY A 363 41.09 -3.96 -1.38
C GLY A 363 40.75 -4.05 0.11
N ARG A 364 40.32 -2.93 0.68
CA ARG A 364 39.58 -2.98 1.95
C ARG A 364 38.33 -3.80 1.64
N ILE A 365 38.11 -4.89 2.37
CA ILE A 365 36.86 -5.65 2.30
C ILE A 365 35.76 -4.66 2.68
N ALA A 366 35.03 -4.17 1.67
CA ALA A 366 33.88 -3.33 1.89
C ALA A 366 32.83 -4.16 2.63
N PRO A 367 32.01 -3.53 3.50
CA PRO A 367 30.83 -4.21 4.02
C PRO A 367 29.99 -4.72 2.84
N PRO A 368 29.32 -5.87 3.00
CA PRO A 368 28.47 -6.40 1.94
C PRO A 368 27.43 -5.35 1.52
N PRO A 369 27.07 -5.29 0.22
CA PRO A 369 26.09 -4.34 -0.28
C PRO A 369 24.73 -4.57 0.39
N ASN A 370 23.90 -3.51 0.47
CA ASN A 370 22.55 -3.59 1.04
C ASN A 370 21.64 -4.55 0.27
N VAL A 371 21.88 -4.69 -1.03
CA VAL A 371 21.14 -5.54 -1.96
C VAL A 371 22.11 -6.60 -2.49
N SER A 372 21.71 -7.86 -2.51
CA SER A 372 22.49 -8.95 -3.09
C SER A 372 22.46 -8.92 -4.62
N ALA A 373 23.44 -9.56 -5.24
CA ALA A 373 23.33 -9.99 -6.63
C ALA A 373 22.12 -10.92 -6.82
N PRO A 374 21.53 -10.99 -8.02
CA PRO A 374 20.43 -11.90 -8.31
C PRO A 374 20.91 -13.36 -8.24
N SER A 375 20.09 -14.24 -7.68
CA SER A 375 20.24 -15.67 -7.87
C SER A 375 19.17 -16.14 -8.85
N ILE A 376 19.60 -16.58 -10.03
CA ILE A 376 18.73 -16.97 -11.15
C ILE A 376 18.71 -18.49 -11.27
N GLU A 377 17.54 -19.09 -11.09
CA GLU A 377 17.31 -20.52 -11.28
C GLU A 377 16.42 -20.75 -12.51
N ARG A 378 16.91 -21.59 -13.43
CA ARG A 378 16.14 -22.00 -14.61
C ARG A 378 15.36 -23.28 -14.30
N THR A 379 14.04 -23.18 -14.38
CA THR A 379 13.10 -24.31 -14.28
C THR A 379 12.44 -24.51 -15.65
N ASP A 380 11.12 -24.80 -15.70
CA ASP A 380 10.33 -24.63 -16.93
C ASP A 380 10.08 -23.14 -17.24
N SER A 381 10.32 -22.29 -16.24
CA SER A 381 10.25 -20.83 -16.19
C SER A 381 11.58 -20.26 -15.64
N TYR A 382 11.60 -18.99 -15.23
CA TYR A 382 12.75 -18.41 -14.52
C TYR A 382 12.31 -17.88 -13.16
N ASP A 383 12.98 -18.35 -12.10
CA ASP A 383 12.82 -17.85 -10.75
C ASP A 383 14.08 -17.06 -10.37
N VAL A 384 13.88 -15.82 -9.95
CA VAL A 384 14.98 -14.92 -9.56
C VAL A 384 14.77 -14.48 -8.13
N SER A 385 15.80 -14.62 -7.29
CA SER A 385 15.75 -14.17 -5.91
C SER A 385 16.77 -13.07 -5.62
N PHE A 386 16.38 -12.14 -4.75
CA PHE A 386 17.23 -11.10 -4.19
C PHE A 386 17.07 -11.07 -2.68
N HIS A 387 18.13 -10.67 -2.01
CA HIS A 387 18.12 -10.38 -0.58
C HIS A 387 18.45 -8.90 -0.35
N VAL A 388 17.63 -8.22 0.45
CA VAL A 388 17.83 -6.82 0.85
C VAL A 388 17.92 -6.73 2.37
N LEU A 389 19.05 -6.28 2.88
CA LEU A 389 19.30 -6.21 4.32
C LEU A 389 18.33 -5.24 5.00
N LYS A 390 18.08 -4.08 4.39
CA LYS A 390 17.23 -3.04 4.95
C LYS A 390 16.60 -2.13 3.91
N ALA A 391 15.31 -1.86 4.08
CA ALA A 391 14.55 -0.85 3.35
C ALA A 391 13.97 0.18 4.33
N LYS A 392 14.53 1.40 4.34
CA LYS A 392 14.04 2.48 5.18
C LYS A 392 12.65 2.96 4.74
N HIS A 393 11.85 3.42 5.70
CA HIS A 393 10.53 3.98 5.42
C HIS A 393 10.62 5.18 4.46
N ASN A 394 9.65 5.31 3.56
CA ASN A 394 9.57 6.32 2.49
C ASN A 394 10.80 6.41 1.59
N LEU A 395 11.58 5.32 1.50
CA LEU A 395 12.73 5.21 0.61
C LEU A 395 12.58 3.99 -0.29
N ARG A 396 13.36 3.99 -1.36
CA ARG A 396 13.39 2.95 -2.38
C ARG A 396 14.81 2.44 -2.57
N GLU A 397 14.94 1.14 -2.74
CA GLU A 397 16.21 0.45 -3.00
C GLU A 397 16.16 -0.14 -4.41
N SER A 398 17.18 0.14 -5.22
CA SER A 398 17.26 -0.43 -6.57
C SER A 398 17.80 -1.85 -6.47
N LEU A 399 17.11 -2.79 -7.11
CA LEU A 399 17.67 -4.12 -7.37
C LEU A 399 18.69 -4.02 -8.49
N GLU A 400 19.58 -5.02 -8.59
CA GLU A 400 20.47 -5.12 -9.74
C GLU A 400 19.65 -5.36 -11.02
N PRO A 401 20.00 -4.73 -12.15
CA PRO A 401 19.23 -4.86 -13.39
C PRO A 401 19.20 -6.30 -13.91
N LEU A 402 18.02 -6.73 -14.33
CA LEU A 402 17.81 -8.01 -15.02
C LEU A 402 17.57 -7.76 -16.50
N TYR A 403 18.04 -8.65 -17.36
CA TYR A 403 17.86 -8.58 -18.79
C TYR A 403 16.94 -9.69 -19.26
N ALA A 404 15.72 -9.33 -19.67
CA ALA A 404 14.77 -10.26 -20.25
C ALA A 404 14.98 -10.32 -21.77
N VAL A 405 15.40 -11.48 -22.27
CA VAL A 405 15.72 -11.73 -23.68
C VAL A 405 14.69 -12.67 -24.27
N PHE A 406 13.95 -12.23 -25.29
CA PHE A 406 13.01 -13.08 -26.01
C PHE A 406 13.74 -14.00 -26.99
N ASP A 407 13.14 -15.14 -27.31
CA ASP A 407 13.66 -16.09 -28.29
C ASP A 407 13.76 -15.47 -29.70
N SER A 408 12.76 -14.65 -30.07
CA SER A 408 12.72 -13.89 -31.33
C SER A 408 12.03 -12.54 -31.17
N PHE A 409 12.21 -11.64 -32.14
CA PHE A 409 11.51 -10.34 -32.16
C PHE A 409 10.00 -10.53 -32.35
N GLU A 410 9.61 -11.55 -33.12
CA GLU A 410 8.23 -11.94 -33.43
C GLU A 410 7.49 -12.49 -32.21
N GLU A 411 8.19 -13.22 -31.35
CA GLU A 411 7.62 -13.81 -30.12
C GLU A 411 7.57 -12.83 -28.94
N ALA A 412 8.28 -11.71 -29.03
CA ALA A 412 8.26 -10.69 -27.99
C ALA A 412 6.82 -10.21 -27.71
N ARG A 413 6.37 -10.35 -26.47
CA ARG A 413 5.01 -10.04 -26.03
C ARG A 413 5.03 -9.46 -24.64
N SER A 414 4.03 -8.65 -24.31
CA SER A 414 3.81 -8.15 -22.95
C SER A 414 3.64 -9.32 -21.98
N PHE A 415 4.19 -9.18 -20.78
CA PHE A 415 4.20 -10.23 -19.77
C PHE A 415 4.11 -9.67 -18.36
N HIS A 416 3.90 -10.56 -17.40
CA HIS A 416 3.82 -10.23 -15.98
C HIS A 416 4.93 -10.92 -15.23
N ILE A 417 5.54 -10.22 -14.27
CA ILE A 417 6.46 -10.81 -13.30
C ILE A 417 5.68 -10.90 -12.00
N GLU A 418 5.42 -12.13 -11.55
CA GLU A 418 4.80 -12.33 -10.24
C GLU A 418 5.90 -12.22 -9.18
N TYR A 419 5.60 -11.59 -8.05
CA TYR A 419 6.58 -11.44 -6.99
C TYR A 419 6.00 -11.78 -5.62
N HIS A 420 6.89 -12.27 -4.77
CA HIS A 420 6.67 -12.58 -3.37
C HIS A 420 7.76 -11.90 -2.54
N ILE A 421 7.38 -11.21 -1.48
CA ILE A 421 8.31 -10.56 -0.55
C ILE A 421 8.04 -11.10 0.85
N TYR A 422 9.11 -11.54 1.51
CA TYR A 422 9.13 -11.89 2.92
C TYR A 422 10.06 -10.91 3.63
N ALA A 423 9.69 -10.45 4.81
CA ALA A 423 10.53 -9.57 5.63
C ALA A 423 10.34 -9.92 7.10
N ALA A 424 11.41 -9.86 7.91
CA ALA A 424 11.34 -10.22 9.32
C ALA A 424 10.29 -9.40 10.11
N ASP A 425 10.10 -8.14 9.73
CA ASP A 425 9.16 -7.21 10.38
C ASP A 425 7.73 -7.28 9.83
N VAL A 426 7.46 -8.14 8.83
CA VAL A 426 6.14 -8.30 8.22
C VAL A 426 5.63 -9.73 8.45
N PRO A 427 4.53 -9.92 9.21
CA PRO A 427 4.09 -11.25 9.65
C PRO A 427 3.44 -12.10 8.55
N HIS A 428 3.26 -11.55 7.36
CA HIS A 428 2.61 -12.23 6.24
C HIS A 428 3.39 -11.96 4.96
N GLU A 429 3.25 -12.88 4.01
CA GLU A 429 3.79 -12.75 2.67
C GLU A 429 3.13 -11.59 1.92
N ILE A 430 3.93 -10.79 1.25
CA ILE A 430 3.46 -9.73 0.36
C ILE A 430 3.56 -10.23 -1.08
N THR A 431 2.45 -10.23 -1.79
CA THR A 431 2.40 -10.68 -3.20
C THR A 431 1.97 -9.55 -4.12
N GLY A 432 2.44 -9.60 -5.37
CA GLY A 432 2.01 -8.65 -6.39
C GLY A 432 2.52 -9.00 -7.77
N LYS A 433 2.30 -8.09 -8.73
CA LYS A 433 2.69 -8.29 -10.13
C LYS A 433 3.28 -7.01 -10.70
N LEU A 434 4.35 -7.16 -11.48
CA LEU A 434 4.88 -6.12 -12.35
C LEU A 434 4.43 -6.40 -13.79
N HIS A 435 3.90 -5.38 -14.46
CA HIS A 435 3.39 -5.44 -15.82
C HIS A 435 4.42 -4.88 -16.80
N VAL A 436 4.98 -5.74 -17.63
CA VAL A 436 5.92 -5.35 -18.69
C VAL A 436 5.15 -5.28 -20.00
N VAL A 437 5.01 -4.07 -20.55
CA VAL A 437 4.34 -3.84 -21.83
C VAL A 437 5.40 -3.74 -22.93
N VAL A 438 5.28 -4.57 -23.96
CA VAL A 438 6.22 -4.60 -25.08
C VAL A 438 5.57 -4.00 -26.33
N GLU A 439 6.15 -2.91 -26.83
CA GLU A 439 5.76 -2.27 -28.09
C GLU A 439 6.82 -2.54 -29.15
N LYS A 440 6.39 -3.11 -30.29
CA LYS A 440 7.28 -3.34 -31.44
C LYS A 440 7.23 -2.12 -32.35
N VAL A 441 8.39 -1.51 -32.57
CA VAL A 441 8.56 -0.34 -33.43
C VAL A 441 9.22 -0.81 -34.72
N GLY A 442 8.49 -0.72 -35.84
CA GLY A 442 8.94 -1.20 -37.15
C GLY A 442 7.88 -1.95 -37.96
N SER A 443 6.76 -2.35 -37.35
CA SER A 443 5.60 -2.90 -38.07
C SER A 443 4.63 -1.79 -38.46
N GLY A 444 4.96 -1.05 -39.52
CA GLY A 444 4.00 -0.25 -40.29
C GLY A 444 3.83 -0.88 -41.67
N PRO A 445 2.60 -0.99 -42.21
CA PRO A 445 2.38 -1.41 -43.60
C PRO A 445 3.05 -0.47 -44.61
#